data_AF-A0A1F7WZW6-F1
#
_entry.id   AF-A0A1F7WZW6-F1
#
_cell.length_a   1.000
_cell.length_b   1.000
_cell.length_c   1.000
_cell.angle_alpha   90.00
_cell.angle_beta   90.00
_cell.angle_gamma   90.00
#
_symmetry.space_group_name_H-M   'P 1'
#
loop_
_entity.id
_entity.type
_entity.pdbx_description
1 polymer ?
#
loop_
_entity_poly.entity_id
_entity_poly.type
_entity_poly.pdbx_seq_one_letter_code
_entity_poly.pdbx_strand_id
1 'polypeptide(L)'
;MHAIIRSEVSLNGRPARYFEFEYHRYSLAAWRDDRLRNAPASSMAITIDRHRDFVMAEKQDLEKFAGYGDCETSFIRNVHEIPAIANNDFIAYAFYDDYCSDAIAIAYEDYYEIEKRSMVPLNAPFFDRRSNPHHLLCLPSMQDVFAPDCDFERTPTYKFFYDRLAAAASVILDIDLDYFTYQSPDDGIFVRREEDIRSAFARIKPAFSRVMSRVTTIAVARESVCCGGRQNAAKIREILLDIFKTDYNLLF
;
A
#
# COMPACT_ATOMS: atom_id res chain seq x y z
N MET A 1 16.76 2.62 16.03
CA MET A 1 16.74 1.59 14.96
C MET A 1 15.27 1.23 14.76
N HIS A 2 14.67 1.62 13.63
CA HIS A 2 13.30 1.23 13.32
C HIS A 2 13.32 -0.23 12.88
N ALA A 3 12.69 -1.11 13.65
CA ALA A 3 12.70 -2.54 13.35
C ALA A 3 11.74 -2.81 12.18
N ILE A 4 12.28 -3.36 11.10
CA ILE A 4 11.51 -4.00 10.03
C ILE A 4 11.50 -5.49 10.34
N ILE A 5 10.32 -6.02 10.61
CA ILE A 5 10.11 -7.47 10.74
C ILE A 5 9.91 -8.00 9.32
N ARG A 6 10.68 -9.01 8.95
CA ARG A 6 10.57 -9.70 7.67
C ARG A 6 10.42 -11.19 7.91
N SER A 7 9.43 -11.81 7.27
CA SER A 7 9.14 -13.24 7.37
C SER A 7 8.86 -13.84 5.99
N GLU A 8 9.24 -15.10 5.81
CA GLU A 8 8.70 -15.93 4.72
C GLU A 8 7.35 -16.47 5.18
N VAL A 9 6.37 -16.42 4.29
CA VAL A 9 5.02 -16.91 4.56
C VAL A 9 4.55 -17.75 3.38
N SER A 10 3.59 -18.64 3.62
CA SER A 10 2.87 -19.35 2.57
C SER A 10 1.48 -18.75 2.44
N LEU A 11 1.10 -18.31 1.23
CA LEU A 11 -0.22 -17.77 0.94
C LEU A 11 -0.89 -18.67 -0.08
N ASN A 12 -1.94 -19.42 0.27
CA ASN A 12 -2.51 -20.44 -0.62
C ASN A 12 -1.48 -21.48 -1.12
N GLY A 13 -0.51 -21.86 -0.28
CA GLY A 13 0.49 -22.87 -0.60
C GLY A 13 1.67 -22.38 -1.45
N ARG A 14 1.72 -21.09 -1.82
CA ARG A 14 2.82 -20.47 -2.58
C ARG A 14 3.65 -19.55 -1.67
N PRO A 15 4.97 -19.46 -1.90
CA PRO A 15 5.84 -18.59 -1.12
C PRO A 15 5.50 -17.10 -1.36
N ALA A 16 5.45 -16.34 -0.27
CA ALA A 16 5.34 -14.88 -0.27
C ALA A 16 6.22 -14.30 0.85
N ARG A 17 6.39 -12.97 0.83
CA ARG A 17 7.08 -12.23 1.91
C ARG A 17 6.07 -11.44 2.73
N TYR A 18 6.24 -11.45 4.04
CA TYR A 18 5.53 -10.58 4.96
C TYR A 18 6.52 -9.58 5.56
N PHE A 19 6.13 -8.30 5.54
CA PHE A 19 6.85 -7.20 6.15
C PHE A 19 5.94 -6.49 7.15
N GLU A 20 6.50 -6.13 8.29
CA GLU A 20 5.82 -5.32 9.29
C GLU A 20 6.77 -4.28 9.86
N PHE A 21 6.28 -3.06 10.01
CA PHE A 21 7.06 -1.93 10.48
C PHE A 21 6.16 -0.91 11.19
N GLU A 22 6.78 -0.01 11.94
CA GLU A 22 6.03 1.02 12.67
C GLU A 22 5.44 2.08 11.75
N TYR A 23 6.24 2.58 10.81
CA TYR A 23 5.90 3.74 9.99
C TYR A 23 5.76 3.37 8.52
N HIS A 24 4.71 3.84 7.86
CA HIS A 24 4.27 3.41 6.54
C HIS A 24 5.32 3.62 5.45
N ARG A 25 6.13 4.67 5.53
CA ARG A 25 7.29 4.88 4.63
C ARG A 25 8.23 3.68 4.51
N TYR A 26 8.31 2.80 5.51
CA TYR A 26 9.13 1.59 5.44
C TYR A 26 8.55 0.50 4.50
N SER A 27 7.34 0.69 3.97
CA SER A 27 6.79 -0.07 2.84
C SER A 27 7.73 -0.07 1.65
N LEU A 28 8.53 0.98 1.44
CA LEU A 28 9.57 1.00 0.39
C LEU A 28 10.52 -0.18 0.46
N ALA A 29 10.83 -0.69 1.67
CA ALA A 29 11.68 -1.87 1.81
C ALA A 29 10.99 -3.13 1.26
N ALA A 30 9.69 -3.28 1.51
CA ALA A 30 8.90 -4.39 0.99
C ALA A 30 8.75 -4.31 -0.54
N TRP A 31 8.51 -3.11 -1.07
CA TRP A 31 8.35 -2.89 -2.51
C TRP A 31 9.67 -3.10 -3.26
N ARG A 32 10.79 -2.59 -2.73
CA ARG A 32 12.13 -2.84 -3.26
C ARG A 32 12.48 -4.33 -3.22
N ASP A 33 12.20 -5.02 -2.12
CA ASP A 33 12.43 -6.47 -2.03
C ASP A 33 11.64 -7.23 -3.10
N ASP A 34 10.36 -6.91 -3.26
CA ASP A 34 9.51 -7.53 -4.27
C ASP A 34 10.05 -7.31 -5.69
N ARG A 35 10.43 -6.06 -6.01
CA ARG A 35 11.04 -5.70 -7.30
C ARG A 35 12.31 -6.50 -7.60
N LEU A 36 13.17 -6.68 -6.60
CA LEU A 36 14.42 -7.44 -6.74
C LEU A 36 14.16 -8.94 -6.95
N ARG A 37 13.13 -9.50 -6.32
CA ARG A 37 12.78 -10.92 -6.45
C ARG A 37 12.03 -11.26 -7.73
N ASN A 38 11.18 -10.36 -8.22
CA ASN A 38 10.29 -10.61 -9.35
C ASN A 38 10.81 -10.05 -10.69
N ALA A 39 11.97 -9.38 -10.70
CA ALA A 39 12.60 -8.89 -11.92
C ALA A 39 12.75 -9.98 -13.00
N PRO A 40 12.53 -9.67 -14.31
CA PRO A 40 12.23 -8.35 -14.86
C PRO A 40 10.75 -7.96 -14.81
N ALA A 41 9.85 -8.84 -14.34
CA ALA A 41 8.44 -8.53 -14.24
C ALA A 41 8.17 -7.54 -13.10
N SER A 42 7.45 -6.47 -13.40
CA SER A 42 7.04 -5.47 -12.41
C SER A 42 5.77 -5.93 -11.70
N SER A 43 5.74 -5.80 -10.38
CA SER A 43 4.52 -5.96 -9.59
C SER A 43 3.67 -4.70 -9.67
N MET A 44 2.35 -4.87 -9.54
CA MET A 44 1.43 -3.76 -9.27
C MET A 44 1.22 -3.64 -7.76
N ALA A 45 1.13 -2.43 -7.23
CA ALA A 45 0.87 -2.21 -5.81
C ALA A 45 -0.64 -1.98 -5.57
N ILE A 46 -1.14 -2.50 -4.45
CA ILE A 46 -2.43 -2.11 -3.88
C ILE A 46 -2.15 -1.61 -2.47
N THR A 47 -2.42 -0.32 -2.24
CA THR A 47 -2.21 0.33 -0.94
C THR A 47 -3.56 0.57 -0.28
N ILE A 48 -3.68 0.22 1.00
CA ILE A 48 -4.90 0.41 1.80
C ILE A 48 -4.52 1.28 2.98
N ASP A 49 -5.04 2.49 3.02
CA ASP A 49 -4.57 3.52 3.94
C ASP A 49 -5.73 4.47 4.27
N ARG A 50 -5.86 4.93 5.51
CA ARG A 50 -6.84 5.97 5.81
C ARG A 50 -6.55 7.23 4.97
N HIS A 51 -5.29 7.61 4.93
CA HIS A 51 -4.79 8.87 4.40
C HIS A 51 -4.53 8.78 2.90
N ARG A 52 -4.77 9.88 2.21
CA ARG A 52 -4.46 10.06 0.79
C ARG A 52 -3.27 10.99 0.69
N ASP A 53 -2.15 10.62 1.28
CA ASP A 53 -0.98 11.46 1.45
C ASP A 53 0.13 11.12 0.43
N PHE A 54 -0.27 10.84 -0.81
CA PHE A 54 0.60 10.62 -1.98
C PHE A 54 1.25 11.93 -2.46
N VAL A 55 1.90 12.66 -1.59
CA VAL A 55 2.55 13.92 -1.89
C VAL A 55 3.61 13.73 -3.01
N MET A 56 3.78 14.78 -3.82
CA MET A 56 4.83 14.80 -4.82
C MET A 56 6.15 15.14 -4.14
N ALA A 57 7.16 14.30 -4.35
CA ALA A 57 8.52 14.65 -3.99
C ALA A 57 9.12 15.59 -5.05
N GLU A 58 9.92 16.56 -4.59
CA GLU A 58 10.71 17.40 -5.46
C GLU A 58 11.71 16.54 -6.25
N LYS A 59 11.98 16.92 -7.51
CA LYS A 59 12.87 16.15 -8.39
C LYS A 59 14.26 15.94 -7.76
N GLN A 60 14.77 16.94 -7.04
CA GLN A 60 16.05 16.84 -6.35
C GLN A 60 16.06 15.75 -5.27
N ASP A 61 14.96 15.59 -4.52
CA ASP A 61 14.85 14.58 -3.47
C ASP A 61 14.70 13.18 -4.07
N LEU A 62 13.96 13.06 -5.18
CA LEU A 62 13.86 11.82 -5.97
C LEU A 62 15.24 11.38 -6.49
N GLU A 63 16.00 12.28 -7.10
CA GLU A 63 17.36 12.01 -7.60
C GLU A 63 18.32 11.68 -6.47
N LYS A 64 18.24 12.41 -5.35
CA LYS A 64 19.02 12.14 -4.15
C LYS A 64 18.71 10.74 -3.64
N PHE A 65 17.45 10.35 -3.49
CA PHE A 65 17.07 9.02 -3.02
C PHE A 65 17.62 7.90 -3.92
N ALA A 66 17.43 8.03 -5.24
CA ALA A 66 17.86 7.05 -6.24
C ALA A 66 19.40 6.86 -6.31
N GLY A 67 20.17 7.89 -5.96
CA GLY A 67 21.63 7.92 -6.09
C GLY A 67 22.44 7.05 -5.11
N TYR A 68 21.81 6.40 -4.12
CA TYR A 68 22.50 5.69 -3.03
C TYR A 68 22.29 4.15 -3.01
N GLY A 69 21.97 3.55 -4.16
CA GLY A 69 21.04 2.42 -4.28
C GLY A 69 21.45 0.96 -4.00
N ASP A 70 22.65 0.59 -3.56
CA ASP A 70 23.00 -0.85 -3.44
C ASP A 70 23.04 -1.40 -2.01
N CYS A 71 23.40 -0.59 -1.01
CA CYS A 71 23.53 -1.04 0.38
C CYS A 71 22.23 -0.90 1.17
N GLU A 72 21.77 -1.99 1.79
CA GLU A 72 20.54 -2.02 2.61
C GLU A 72 20.56 -0.98 3.75
N THR A 73 21.71 -0.81 4.43
CA THR A 73 21.85 0.19 5.50
C THR A 73 21.69 1.61 4.98
N SER A 74 22.26 1.93 3.82
CA SER A 74 22.12 3.24 3.19
C SER A 74 20.70 3.50 2.71
N PHE A 75 20.04 2.48 2.16
CA PHE A 75 18.65 2.55 1.74
C PHE A 75 17.72 2.85 2.94
N ILE A 76 17.80 2.08 4.03
CA ILE A 76 16.93 2.29 5.20
C ILE A 76 17.17 3.66 5.85
N ARG A 77 18.42 4.12 5.89
CA ARG A 77 18.73 5.48 6.34
C ARG A 77 18.03 6.52 5.45
N ASN A 78 18.06 6.35 4.13
CA ASN A 78 17.42 7.28 3.22
C ASN A 78 15.89 7.26 3.32
N VAL A 79 15.27 6.09 3.48
CA VAL A 79 13.83 5.95 3.76
C VAL A 79 13.45 6.73 5.03
N HIS A 80 14.35 6.81 6.00
CA HIS A 80 14.13 7.58 7.21
C HIS A 80 14.36 9.10 7.05
N GLU A 81 15.36 9.51 6.28
CA GLU A 81 15.88 10.88 6.21
C GLU A 81 15.30 11.73 5.05
N ILE A 82 14.83 11.11 3.97
CA ILE A 82 14.47 11.83 2.72
C ILE A 82 12.94 11.91 2.52
N PRO A 83 12.17 10.80 2.47
CA PRO A 83 10.71 10.90 2.40
C PRO A 83 10.15 11.71 3.57
N ALA A 84 9.06 12.44 3.32
CA ALA A 84 8.63 13.53 4.18
C ALA A 84 8.54 13.13 5.66
N ILE A 85 9.04 14.03 6.53
CA ILE A 85 9.15 13.82 7.99
C ILE A 85 7.78 13.57 8.64
N ALA A 86 6.69 14.03 8.00
CA ALA A 86 5.32 13.93 8.49
C ALA A 86 4.61 12.61 8.12
N ASN A 87 5.35 11.56 7.73
CA ASN A 87 4.82 10.25 7.33
C ASN A 87 4.09 10.21 5.97
N ASN A 88 3.82 11.37 5.41
CA ASN A 88 3.22 11.61 4.10
C ASN A 88 4.24 11.42 2.96
N ASP A 89 4.66 10.20 2.62
CA ASP A 89 5.09 9.89 1.25
C ASP A 89 6.00 8.68 1.16
N PHE A 90 5.70 7.82 0.19
CA PHE A 90 6.74 7.03 -0.45
C PHE A 90 6.45 6.66 -1.90
N ILE A 91 5.22 6.82 -2.38
CA ILE A 91 4.83 6.32 -3.70
C ILE A 91 5.57 7.03 -4.85
N ALA A 92 5.88 8.33 -4.71
CA ALA A 92 6.68 9.06 -5.69
C ALA A 92 8.11 8.47 -5.80
N TYR A 93 8.73 8.13 -4.67
CA TYR A 93 10.04 7.46 -4.64
C TYR A 93 9.96 6.05 -5.22
N ALA A 94 8.90 5.31 -4.91
CA ALA A 94 8.68 3.97 -5.44
C ALA A 94 8.51 3.94 -6.96
N PHE A 95 7.71 4.87 -7.51
CA PHE A 95 7.55 5.03 -8.95
C PHE A 95 8.85 5.50 -9.61
N TYR A 96 9.54 6.47 -9.02
CA TYR A 96 10.76 7.02 -9.62
C TYR A 96 11.89 6.00 -9.78
N ASP A 97 11.99 5.05 -8.85
CA ASP A 97 12.96 3.95 -8.86
C ASP A 97 12.45 2.63 -9.47
N ASP A 98 11.23 2.60 -10.02
CA ASP A 98 10.60 1.41 -10.61
C ASP A 98 10.48 0.23 -9.61
N TYR A 99 10.05 0.51 -8.36
CA TYR A 99 9.74 -0.55 -7.38
C TYR A 99 8.38 -1.22 -7.64
N CYS A 100 7.48 -0.56 -8.36
CA CYS A 100 6.24 -1.14 -8.87
C CYS A 100 5.86 -0.49 -10.21
N SER A 101 5.01 -1.16 -11.00
CA SER A 101 4.55 -0.71 -12.31
C SER A 101 3.50 0.39 -12.22
N ASP A 102 2.40 0.10 -11.54
CA ASP A 102 1.27 0.98 -11.32
C ASP A 102 0.75 0.71 -9.89
N ALA A 103 -0.13 1.57 -9.37
CA ALA A 103 -0.73 1.38 -8.05
C ALA A 103 -2.24 1.68 -8.03
N ILE A 104 -2.97 0.92 -7.22
CA ILE A 104 -4.31 1.27 -6.75
C ILE A 104 -4.21 1.61 -5.27
N ALA A 105 -4.50 2.87 -4.94
CA ALA A 105 -4.68 3.34 -3.59
C ALA A 105 -6.15 3.26 -3.16
N ILE A 106 -6.35 2.84 -1.92
CA ILE A 106 -7.65 2.79 -1.26
C ILE A 106 -7.55 3.69 -0.04
N ALA A 107 -8.11 4.90 -0.13
CA ALA A 107 -8.03 5.92 0.91
C ALA A 107 -9.28 6.77 0.97
N TYR A 108 -9.81 6.96 2.19
CA TYR A 108 -11.11 7.59 2.41
C TYR A 108 -11.05 8.98 3.03
N GLU A 109 -9.91 9.40 3.58
CA GLU A 109 -9.81 10.72 4.19
C GLU A 109 -9.88 11.82 3.13
N ASP A 110 -10.72 12.81 3.40
CA ASP A 110 -10.91 13.95 2.53
C ASP A 110 -9.85 15.01 2.80
N TYR A 111 -9.21 15.47 1.72
CA TYR A 111 -8.24 16.55 1.73
C TYR A 111 -8.80 17.78 1.04
N TYR A 112 -8.26 18.95 1.39
CA TYR A 112 -8.54 20.19 0.66
C TYR A 112 -7.95 20.14 -0.75
N GLU A 113 -8.58 20.86 -1.68
CA GLU A 113 -8.12 20.92 -3.08
C GLU A 113 -6.67 21.41 -3.22
N ILE A 114 -6.20 22.25 -2.30
CA ILE A 114 -4.82 22.72 -2.31
C ILE A 114 -3.83 21.60 -1.97
N GLU A 115 -4.18 20.71 -1.04
CA GLU A 115 -3.37 19.56 -0.66
C GLU A 115 -3.39 18.50 -1.76
N LYS A 116 -4.56 18.29 -2.39
CA LYS A 116 -4.67 17.38 -3.55
C LYS A 116 -3.78 17.81 -4.72
N ARG A 117 -3.53 19.11 -4.89
CA ARG A 117 -2.65 19.64 -5.96
C ARG A 117 -1.18 19.37 -5.70
N SER A 118 -0.75 19.16 -4.46
CA SER A 118 0.61 18.76 -4.13
C SER A 118 0.83 17.25 -4.21
N MET A 119 -0.18 16.46 -4.58
CA MET A 119 -0.10 15.00 -4.65
C MET A 119 0.15 14.47 -6.07
N VAL A 120 0.61 13.23 -6.15
CA VAL A 120 0.74 12.45 -7.39
C VAL A 120 -0.59 12.47 -8.15
N PRO A 121 -0.57 12.77 -9.46
CA PRO A 121 -1.79 12.88 -10.23
C PRO A 121 -2.47 11.52 -10.43
N LEU A 122 -3.77 11.44 -10.14
CA LEU A 122 -4.55 10.19 -10.24
C LEU A 122 -4.94 9.78 -11.66
N ASN A 123 -4.76 10.66 -12.64
CA ASN A 123 -5.18 10.43 -14.04
C ASN A 123 -4.13 10.92 -15.05
N ALA A 124 -2.90 11.15 -14.58
CA ALA A 124 -1.77 11.49 -15.45
C ALA A 124 -0.58 10.60 -15.08
N PRO A 125 0.28 10.27 -16.06
CA PRO A 125 1.44 9.44 -15.78
C PRO A 125 2.45 10.19 -14.91
N PHE A 126 2.98 9.49 -13.91
CA PHE A 126 4.24 9.82 -13.27
C PHE A 126 5.37 9.12 -14.05
N PHE A 127 6.44 9.83 -14.39
CA PHE A 127 7.54 9.23 -15.16
C PHE A 127 8.70 8.85 -14.25
N ASP A 128 9.18 7.60 -14.37
CA ASP A 128 10.38 7.15 -13.67
C ASP A 128 11.66 7.82 -14.23
N ARG A 129 12.80 7.52 -13.61
CA ARG A 129 14.13 8.00 -14.07
C ARG A 129 14.51 7.54 -15.49
N ARG A 130 13.80 6.57 -16.07
CA ARG A 130 13.98 6.04 -17.42
C ARG A 130 12.88 6.50 -18.39
N SER A 131 12.01 7.42 -17.95
CA SER A 131 10.86 7.93 -18.69
C SER A 131 9.77 6.87 -19.00
N ASN A 132 9.68 5.80 -18.21
CA ASN A 132 8.55 4.90 -18.23
C ASN A 132 7.38 5.51 -17.44
N PRO A 133 6.14 5.39 -17.92
CA PRO A 133 4.96 5.92 -17.23
C PRO A 133 4.43 4.95 -16.18
N HIS A 134 4.15 5.48 -14.99
CA HIS A 134 3.46 4.85 -13.87
C HIS A 134 2.13 5.57 -13.61
N HIS A 135 1.10 4.83 -13.21
CA HIS A 135 -0.22 5.38 -12.94
C HIS A 135 -0.69 5.03 -11.53
N LEU A 136 -1.42 5.96 -10.93
CA LEU A 136 -2.02 5.81 -9.61
C LEU A 136 -3.53 5.99 -9.71
N LEU A 137 -4.31 4.98 -9.35
CA LEU A 137 -5.73 5.13 -9.09
C LEU A 137 -5.94 5.37 -7.60
N CYS A 138 -6.86 6.24 -7.20
CA CYS A 138 -7.29 6.33 -5.80
C CYS A 138 -8.80 6.20 -5.72
N LEU A 139 -9.26 5.30 -4.86
CA LEU A 139 -10.68 5.03 -4.61
C LEU A 139 -10.98 5.09 -3.10
N PRO A 140 -12.20 5.51 -2.70
CA PRO A 140 -12.47 5.81 -1.31
C PRO A 140 -12.72 4.59 -0.43
N SER A 141 -12.92 3.39 -0.99
CA SER A 141 -13.09 2.20 -0.17
C SER A 141 -12.74 0.91 -0.88
N MET A 142 -12.42 -0.12 -0.09
CA MET A 142 -12.26 -1.48 -0.61
C MET A 142 -13.50 -1.99 -1.35
N GLN A 143 -14.70 -1.54 -0.97
CA GLN A 143 -15.93 -1.91 -1.67
C GLN A 143 -15.98 -1.25 -3.06
N ASP A 144 -15.55 0.01 -3.18
CA ASP A 144 -15.45 0.68 -4.48
C ASP A 144 -14.41 0.02 -5.39
N VAL A 145 -13.43 -0.71 -4.85
CA VAL A 145 -12.40 -1.43 -5.65
C VAL A 145 -12.75 -2.90 -5.88
N PHE A 146 -13.54 -3.53 -5.02
CA PHE A 146 -13.71 -4.99 -5.06
C PHE A 146 -15.18 -5.43 -5.01
N ALA A 147 -16.13 -4.52 -5.19
CA ALA A 147 -17.56 -4.85 -5.24
C ALA A 147 -17.86 -5.86 -6.36
N PRO A 148 -18.58 -6.96 -6.06
CA PRO A 148 -18.91 -8.00 -7.05
C PRO A 148 -19.75 -7.49 -8.23
N ASP A 149 -20.62 -6.49 -7.98
CA ASP A 149 -21.59 -5.97 -8.94
C ASP A 149 -21.16 -4.64 -9.56
N CYS A 150 -19.98 -4.13 -9.19
CA CYS A 150 -19.50 -2.91 -9.80
C CYS A 150 -19.01 -3.26 -11.20
N ASP A 151 -19.78 -2.84 -12.20
CA ASP A 151 -19.43 -2.99 -13.62
C ASP A 151 -18.32 -1.98 -13.96
N PHE A 152 -17.11 -2.30 -13.49
CA PHE A 152 -15.89 -1.53 -13.69
C PHE A 152 -15.50 -1.39 -15.17
N GLU A 153 -16.11 -2.19 -16.05
CA GLU A 153 -15.95 -2.06 -17.50
C GLU A 153 -16.66 -0.82 -18.06
N ARG A 154 -17.57 -0.19 -17.29
CA ARG A 154 -18.33 1.00 -17.73
C ARG A 154 -17.59 2.32 -17.64
N THR A 155 -16.60 2.44 -16.75
CA THR A 155 -15.86 3.69 -16.58
C THR A 155 -14.44 3.53 -17.15
N PRO A 156 -14.04 4.31 -18.17
CA PRO A 156 -12.75 4.12 -18.85
C PRO A 156 -11.53 4.08 -17.92
N THR A 157 -11.50 4.93 -16.88
CA THR A 157 -10.42 4.94 -15.88
C THR A 157 -10.34 3.63 -15.11
N TYR A 158 -11.47 3.08 -14.65
CA TYR A 158 -11.48 1.82 -13.91
C TYR A 158 -11.06 0.67 -14.80
N LYS A 159 -11.65 0.58 -16.00
CA LYS A 159 -11.25 -0.43 -16.98
C LYS A 159 -9.74 -0.43 -17.22
N PHE A 160 -9.13 0.74 -17.40
CA PHE A 160 -7.68 0.87 -17.57
C PHE A 160 -6.90 0.21 -16.42
N PHE A 161 -7.24 0.52 -15.16
CA PHE A 161 -6.53 -0.04 -14.01
C PHE A 161 -6.81 -1.54 -13.78
N TYR A 162 -8.01 -2.04 -14.08
CA TYR A 162 -8.26 -3.48 -13.99
C TYR A 162 -7.56 -4.26 -15.10
N ASP A 163 -7.47 -3.71 -16.31
CA ASP A 163 -6.70 -4.32 -17.40
C ASP A 163 -5.21 -4.39 -17.01
N ARG A 164 -4.68 -3.33 -16.38
CA ARG A 164 -3.32 -3.31 -15.80
C ARG A 164 -3.14 -4.32 -14.67
N LEU A 165 -4.09 -4.36 -13.73
CA LEU A 165 -4.07 -5.32 -12.63
C LEU A 165 -4.13 -6.75 -13.18
N ALA A 166 -4.95 -7.03 -14.18
CA ALA A 166 -5.03 -8.34 -14.84
C ALA A 166 -3.73 -8.72 -15.55
N ALA A 167 -3.03 -7.75 -16.15
CA ALA A 167 -1.75 -7.93 -16.83
C ALA A 167 -0.54 -8.02 -15.88
N ALA A 168 -0.66 -7.53 -14.64
CA ALA A 168 0.41 -7.56 -13.65
C ALA A 168 0.81 -9.01 -13.31
N ALA A 169 2.12 -9.29 -13.36
CA ALA A 169 2.65 -10.61 -13.05
C ALA A 169 2.46 -11.01 -11.57
N SER A 170 2.49 -10.00 -10.69
CA SER A 170 2.39 -10.14 -9.25
C SER A 170 1.83 -8.87 -8.62
N VAL A 171 1.38 -9.00 -7.37
CA VAL A 171 0.82 -7.89 -6.59
C VAL A 171 1.61 -7.71 -5.30
N ILE A 172 1.88 -6.46 -4.95
CA ILE A 172 2.27 -6.05 -3.61
C ILE A 172 1.01 -5.57 -2.89
N LEU A 173 0.68 -6.18 -1.76
CA LEU A 173 -0.41 -5.73 -0.89
C LEU A 173 0.19 -4.95 0.27
N ASP A 174 -0.11 -3.67 0.34
CA ASP A 174 0.40 -2.73 1.34
C ASP A 174 -0.76 -2.18 2.17
N ILE A 175 -0.69 -2.33 3.48
CA ILE A 175 -1.81 -2.02 4.39
C ILE A 175 -1.28 -1.17 5.53
N ASP A 176 -1.78 0.05 5.63
CA ASP A 176 -1.77 0.82 6.85
C ASP A 176 -2.95 0.39 7.74
N LEU A 177 -2.63 0.05 8.99
CA LEU A 177 -3.65 -0.38 9.95
C LEU A 177 -4.60 0.75 10.34
N ASP A 178 -4.18 2.01 10.19
CA ASP A 178 -5.02 3.15 10.55
C ASP A 178 -6.25 3.32 9.63
N TYR A 179 -6.27 2.67 8.45
CA TYR A 179 -7.47 2.51 7.61
C TYR A 179 -8.66 1.92 8.39
N PHE A 180 -8.37 1.09 9.39
CA PHE A 180 -9.38 0.47 10.25
C PHE A 180 -9.72 1.31 11.49
N THR A 181 -9.42 2.60 11.46
CA THR A 181 -9.79 3.55 12.50
C THR A 181 -10.83 4.56 12.00
N TYR A 182 -11.26 5.45 12.88
CA TYR A 182 -11.89 6.72 12.54
C TYR A 182 -11.54 7.75 13.61
N GLN A 183 -11.45 9.02 13.21
CA GLN A 183 -11.19 10.13 14.13
C GLN A 183 -12.50 10.87 14.41
N SER A 184 -12.78 11.12 15.69
CA SER A 184 -13.91 11.97 16.10
C SER A 184 -13.57 13.44 15.88
N PRO A 185 -14.59 14.33 15.89
CA PRO A 185 -14.37 15.78 15.83
C PRO A 185 -13.50 16.35 16.97
N ASP A 186 -13.37 15.62 18.08
CA ASP A 186 -12.55 15.99 19.25
C ASP A 186 -11.14 15.35 19.19
N ASP A 187 -10.68 14.96 18.00
CA ASP A 187 -9.39 14.29 17.75
C ASP A 187 -9.20 12.93 18.46
N GLY A 188 -10.30 12.32 18.91
CA GLY A 188 -10.27 10.98 19.46
C GLY A 188 -10.14 9.93 18.36
N ILE A 189 -9.16 9.03 18.47
CA ILE A 189 -8.97 7.93 17.52
C ILE A 189 -9.68 6.67 18.04
N PHE A 190 -10.52 6.08 17.19
CA PHE A 190 -11.31 4.90 17.52
C PHE A 190 -11.07 3.78 16.52
N VAL A 191 -10.83 2.57 17.03
CA VAL A 191 -10.71 1.36 16.21
C VAL A 191 -12.10 0.90 15.78
N ARG A 192 -12.26 0.57 14.50
CA ARG A 192 -13.48 -0.06 13.98
C ARG A 192 -13.72 -1.40 14.69
N ARG A 193 -14.99 -1.78 14.87
CA ARG A 193 -15.30 -3.05 15.53
C ARG A 193 -14.82 -4.19 14.63
N GLU A 194 -14.38 -5.28 15.26
CA GLU A 194 -13.91 -6.46 14.54
C GLU A 194 -14.95 -7.00 13.54
N GLU A 195 -16.22 -7.01 13.94
CA GLU A 195 -17.35 -7.40 13.07
C GLU A 195 -17.43 -6.54 11.81
N ASP A 196 -17.16 -5.24 11.91
CA ASP A 196 -17.21 -4.31 10.76
C ASP A 196 -16.04 -4.59 9.80
N ILE A 197 -14.84 -4.83 10.34
CA ILE A 197 -13.65 -5.19 9.55
C ILE A 197 -13.87 -6.51 8.81
N ARG A 198 -14.30 -7.56 9.53
CA ARG A 198 -14.61 -8.87 8.94
C ARG A 198 -15.71 -8.78 7.89
N SER A 199 -16.77 -8.02 8.17
CA SER A 199 -17.86 -7.81 7.22
C SER A 199 -17.38 -7.13 5.94
N ALA A 200 -16.46 -6.17 6.04
CA ALA A 200 -15.86 -5.52 4.87
C ALA A 200 -15.11 -6.53 3.99
N PHE A 201 -14.26 -7.37 4.59
CA PHE A 201 -13.53 -8.43 3.86
C PHE A 201 -14.45 -9.51 3.29
N ALA A 202 -15.50 -9.91 4.02
CA ALA A 202 -16.45 -10.91 3.56
C ALA A 202 -17.19 -10.46 2.29
N ARG A 203 -17.57 -9.17 2.20
CA ARG A 203 -18.25 -8.59 1.03
C ARG A 203 -17.38 -8.58 -0.23
N ILE A 204 -16.08 -8.33 -0.06
CA ILE A 204 -15.13 -8.23 -1.18
C ILE A 204 -14.45 -9.56 -1.52
N LYS A 205 -14.66 -10.60 -0.71
CA LYS A 205 -13.92 -11.87 -0.78
C LYS A 205 -13.80 -12.44 -2.20
N PRO A 206 -14.85 -12.52 -3.03
CA PRO A 206 -14.72 -13.11 -4.38
C PRO A 206 -13.70 -12.39 -5.26
N ALA A 207 -13.69 -11.05 -5.26
CA ALA A 207 -12.75 -10.24 -6.04
C ALA A 207 -11.39 -10.19 -5.37
N PHE A 208 -11.35 -10.01 -4.04
CA PHE A 208 -10.12 -9.93 -3.28
C PHE A 208 -9.34 -11.26 -3.30
N SER A 209 -10.01 -12.42 -3.32
CA SER A 209 -9.34 -13.72 -3.50
C SER A 209 -8.55 -13.81 -4.82
N ARG A 210 -9.02 -13.17 -5.91
CA ARG A 210 -8.30 -13.10 -7.19
C ARG A 210 -7.08 -12.19 -7.13
N VAL A 211 -7.10 -11.19 -6.25
CA VAL A 211 -5.93 -10.36 -5.95
C VAL A 211 -4.94 -11.18 -5.12
N MET A 212 -5.41 -11.78 -4.03
CA MET A 212 -4.59 -12.58 -3.10
C MET A 212 -3.88 -13.75 -3.77
N SER A 213 -4.46 -14.36 -4.82
CA SER A 213 -3.77 -15.41 -5.59
C SER A 213 -2.51 -14.92 -6.32
N ARG A 214 -2.32 -13.61 -6.47
CA ARG A 214 -1.19 -12.96 -7.14
C ARG A 214 -0.29 -12.17 -6.19
N VAL A 215 -0.67 -12.00 -4.92
CA VAL A 215 0.10 -11.27 -3.89
C VAL A 215 1.41 -11.98 -3.52
N THR A 216 2.56 -11.43 -3.90
CA THR A 216 3.90 -11.97 -3.61
C THR A 216 4.56 -11.32 -2.39
N THR A 217 4.04 -10.17 -1.97
CA THR A 217 4.51 -9.40 -0.81
C THR A 217 3.32 -8.80 -0.08
N ILE A 218 3.27 -8.96 1.23
CA ILE A 218 2.34 -8.30 2.15
C ILE A 218 3.17 -7.36 3.02
N ALA A 219 2.84 -6.08 3.03
CA ALA A 219 3.45 -5.06 3.87
C ALA A 219 2.39 -4.49 4.82
N VAL A 220 2.71 -4.41 6.12
CA VAL A 220 1.80 -3.91 7.16
C VAL A 220 2.48 -2.79 7.95
N ALA A 221 1.95 -1.58 7.82
CA ALA A 221 2.34 -0.43 8.65
C ALA A 221 1.47 -0.39 9.90
N ARG A 222 2.07 -0.41 11.08
CA ARG A 222 1.30 -0.42 12.33
C ARG A 222 0.68 0.93 12.67
N GLU A 223 1.38 2.01 12.32
CA GLU A 223 1.05 3.39 12.67
C GLU A 223 0.44 3.53 14.06
N SER A 224 1.18 3.13 15.10
CA SER A 224 0.59 3.04 16.44
C SER A 224 0.07 4.39 16.92
N VAL A 225 0.61 5.50 16.42
CA VAL A 225 0.13 6.85 16.72
C VAL A 225 -1.24 7.10 16.07
N CYS A 226 -1.36 6.86 14.75
CA CYS A 226 -2.61 7.02 14.00
C CYS A 226 -3.68 5.98 14.40
N CYS A 227 -3.28 4.87 15.02
CA CYS A 227 -4.18 3.89 15.61
C CYS A 227 -4.64 4.22 17.04
N GLY A 228 -4.18 5.33 17.65
CA GLY A 228 -4.52 5.68 19.03
C GLY A 228 -3.81 4.83 20.09
N GLY A 229 -2.71 4.18 19.71
CA GLY A 229 -1.80 3.44 20.60
C GLY A 229 -1.40 2.07 20.06
N ARG A 230 -0.28 1.54 20.59
CA ARG A 230 0.27 0.23 20.21
C ARG A 230 -0.70 -0.93 20.44
N GLN A 231 -1.54 -0.85 21.48
CA GLN A 231 -2.53 -1.89 21.78
C GLN A 231 -3.63 -1.95 20.71
N ASN A 232 -4.07 -0.79 20.23
CA ASN A 232 -5.06 -0.70 19.15
C ASN A 232 -4.49 -1.22 17.84
N ALA A 233 -3.28 -0.79 17.47
CA ALA A 233 -2.58 -1.31 16.29
C ALA A 233 -2.41 -2.85 16.36
N ALA A 234 -2.00 -3.38 17.52
CA ALA A 234 -1.88 -4.83 17.73
C ALA A 234 -3.22 -5.56 17.56
N LYS A 235 -4.31 -5.00 18.08
CA LYS A 235 -5.66 -5.57 17.92
C LYS A 235 -6.10 -5.61 16.46
N ILE A 236 -5.91 -4.51 15.71
CA ILE A 236 -6.25 -4.46 14.28
C ILE A 236 -5.42 -5.49 13.50
N ARG A 237 -4.11 -5.55 13.78
CA ARG A 237 -3.19 -6.53 13.19
C ARG A 237 -3.65 -7.97 13.44
N GLU A 238 -4.03 -8.31 14.67
CA GLU A 238 -4.51 -9.66 15.02
C GLU A 238 -5.76 -10.02 14.21
N ILE A 239 -6.72 -9.10 14.09
CA ILE A 239 -7.92 -9.28 13.27
C ILE A 239 -7.55 -9.50 11.80
N LEU A 240 -6.67 -8.67 11.24
CA LEU A 240 -6.24 -8.75 9.85
C LEU A 240 -5.53 -10.07 9.54
N LEU A 241 -4.59 -10.49 10.40
CA LEU A 241 -3.86 -11.74 10.22
C LEU A 241 -4.76 -12.96 10.38
N ASP A 242 -5.73 -12.90 11.28
CA ASP A 242 -6.74 -13.96 11.41
C ASP A 242 -7.57 -14.08 10.12
N ILE A 243 -8.08 -12.96 9.57
CA ILE A 243 -8.78 -12.93 8.28
C ILE A 243 -7.89 -13.52 7.18
N PHE A 244 -6.62 -13.11 7.09
CA PHE A 244 -5.67 -13.64 6.09
C PHE A 244 -5.43 -15.13 6.23
N LYS A 245 -5.35 -15.63 7.46
CA LYS A 245 -5.22 -17.05 7.74
C LYS A 245 -6.48 -17.83 7.38
N THR A 246 -7.66 -17.37 7.80
CA THR A 246 -8.92 -18.11 7.65
C THR A 246 -9.48 -18.05 6.25
N ASP A 247 -9.42 -16.88 5.60
CA ASP A 247 -10.08 -16.64 4.32
C ASP A 247 -9.14 -16.77 3.12
N TYR A 248 -7.83 -16.61 3.33
CA TYR A 248 -6.84 -16.54 2.26
C TYR A 248 -5.65 -17.49 2.45
N ASN A 249 -5.73 -18.42 3.42
CA ASN A 249 -4.72 -19.46 3.70
C ASN A 249 -3.30 -18.91 3.89
N LEU A 250 -3.16 -17.79 4.61
CA LEU A 250 -1.86 -17.27 5.04
C LEU A 250 -1.31 -18.11 6.21
N LEU A 251 -0.07 -18.60 6.07
CA LEU A 251 0.65 -19.37 7.08
C LEU A 251 2.05 -18.75 7.28
N PHE A 252 2.43 -18.56 8.54
CA PHE A 252 3.76 -18.12 8.97
C PHE A 252 4.65 -19.32 9.31
#